data_AF-A0A2I3HY78-F1
#
_entry.id   AF-A0A2I3HY78-F1
#
_cell.length_a   1.000
_cell.length_b   1.000
_cell.length_c   1.000
_cell.angle_alpha   90.00
_cell.angle_beta   90.00
_cell.angle_gamma   90.00
#
_symmetry.space_group_name_H-M   'P 1'
#
loop_
_entity.id
_entity.type
_entity.pdbx_description
1 polymer ?
#
loop_
_entity_poly.entity_id
_entity_poly.type
_entity_poly.pdbx_seq_one_letter_code
_entity_poly.pdbx_strand_id
1 'polypeptide(L)'
;MAEQVLPQALYLSNMRKAVKIRERTPQDIFKPTNGIIHHFKTMHRYTLEMFRTCQFCPQFREIIHKALIDRNIQATLESQKKLNWCREVRKLVALKTNGDGNCLMHATSQYMWGVQDTDLVLRKALFSTLKETDTRNFKFRWQLESLKSQEFVETGLCYDTRNWNDEWDNLIKMAATDTPMARSGLQYNSLEEIHIFVLCNILRRPIIVISDKMLRSLESGSNFAPLKVGGIYLPLHWPAQECYRYPIVLGYDSHHFVPLVTLKDSGPEIRAVPLVNRDRGRFEDLKVHFLTDPENEMKEKLLKEYLMVIEIPVQGWDHGTTHLINAAKLDEANLPKEINLVDDYFELVQHEYKKWQENSEQGRREGHAQNPMEPSLPQLSLMDVKCETPNCPFFMSVNTQPLCHECSERRQKNQNKLPKLNSKPGLEGLPGMALGASRGEAYEPLAWNPEEPAGGPHSAPPTAPMLSVQADVWLTRNRRVTSCKKWGLELSVIMVLSSEPSAATATVGLRVSEQERKDKLFVVPTMLRFGNQGVFPGGLRKQSL
;
A
#
# COMPACT_ATOMS: atom_id res chain seq x y z
N MET A 1 23.61 -12.04 10.04
CA MET A 1 22.49 -11.22 9.50
C MET A 1 21.66 -10.77 10.69
N ALA A 2 21.21 -9.51 10.75
CA ALA A 2 20.37 -9.06 11.86
C ALA A 2 18.95 -9.63 11.69
N GLU A 3 18.51 -10.46 12.63
CA GLU A 3 17.14 -10.97 12.67
C GLU A 3 16.14 -9.80 12.83
N GLN A 4 14.97 -9.91 12.20
CA GLN A 4 13.94 -8.87 12.29
C GLN A 4 13.20 -8.96 13.62
N VAL A 5 13.80 -8.37 14.67
CA VAL A 5 13.28 -8.39 16.05
C VAL A 5 11.87 -7.80 16.18
N LEU A 6 11.51 -6.81 15.35
CA LEU A 6 10.22 -6.12 15.40
C LEU A 6 9.28 -6.54 14.25
N PRO A 7 7.98 -6.83 14.52
CA PRO A 7 7.00 -7.19 13.49
C PRO A 7 6.79 -6.08 12.46
N GLN A 8 6.57 -6.45 11.19
CA GLN A 8 6.50 -5.49 10.08
C GLN A 8 5.17 -4.72 9.95
N ALA A 9 4.22 -4.94 10.86
CA ALA A 9 2.92 -4.24 10.90
C ALA A 9 2.35 -4.19 12.33
N LEU A 10 1.54 -3.17 12.64
CA LEU A 10 0.99 -2.95 13.98
C LEU A 10 0.16 -4.14 14.48
N TYR A 11 -0.71 -4.69 13.61
CA TYR A 11 -1.61 -5.80 13.95
C TYR A 11 -0.92 -7.12 14.31
N LEU A 12 0.37 -7.28 13.96
CA LEU A 12 1.16 -8.45 14.32
C LEU A 12 1.63 -8.45 15.79
N SER A 13 1.56 -7.31 16.49
CA SER A 13 1.80 -7.26 17.94
C SER A 13 0.76 -8.05 18.74
N ASN A 14 -0.50 -8.04 18.28
CA ASN A 14 -1.61 -8.72 18.93
C ASN A 14 -2.68 -9.14 17.92
N MET A 15 -2.45 -10.28 17.27
CA MET A 15 -3.38 -10.82 16.26
C MET A 15 -4.78 -11.08 16.83
N ARG A 16 -4.92 -11.41 18.12
CA ARG A 16 -6.23 -11.61 18.77
C ARG A 16 -7.01 -10.30 18.90
N LYS A 17 -6.35 -9.20 19.26
CA LYS A 17 -6.94 -7.86 19.25
C LYS A 17 -7.30 -7.44 17.81
N ALA A 18 -6.43 -7.73 16.83
CA ALA A 18 -6.69 -7.44 15.42
C ALA A 18 -7.90 -8.21 14.85
N VAL A 19 -8.09 -9.49 15.21
CA VAL A 19 -9.30 -10.27 14.88
C VAL A 19 -10.54 -9.60 15.48
N LYS A 20 -10.53 -9.31 16.79
CA LYS A 20 -11.66 -8.64 17.49
C LYS A 20 -12.07 -7.31 16.85
N ILE A 21 -11.10 -6.54 16.34
CA ILE A 21 -11.38 -5.30 15.60
C ILE A 21 -12.12 -5.60 14.30
N ARG A 22 -11.57 -6.52 13.47
CA ARG A 22 -12.15 -6.88 12.17
C ARG A 22 -13.54 -7.53 12.30
N GLU A 23 -13.79 -8.31 13.35
CA GLU A 23 -15.11 -8.89 13.66
C GLU A 23 -16.15 -7.83 14.03
N ARG A 24 -15.73 -6.72 14.68
CA ARG A 24 -16.61 -5.61 15.06
C ARG A 24 -16.95 -4.72 13.86
N THR A 25 -16.04 -4.55 12.91
CA THR A 25 -16.22 -3.70 11.71
C THR A 25 -17.53 -3.98 10.95
N PRO A 26 -17.87 -5.21 10.51
CA PRO A 26 -19.11 -5.46 9.78
C PRO A 26 -20.36 -5.29 10.65
N GLN A 27 -20.26 -5.51 11.97
CA GLN A 27 -21.35 -5.30 12.93
C GLN A 27 -21.66 -3.80 13.14
N ASP A 28 -20.70 -2.91 12.89
CA ASP A 28 -20.89 -1.46 12.97
C ASP A 28 -21.48 -0.84 11.69
N ILE A 29 -21.55 -1.58 10.59
CA ILE A 29 -22.24 -1.13 9.36
C ILE A 29 -23.76 -1.20 9.58
N PHE A 30 -24.44 -0.09 9.32
CA PHE A 30 -25.89 -0.03 9.19
C PHE A 30 -26.28 -0.04 7.72
N LYS A 31 -27.29 -0.85 7.36
CA LYS A 31 -27.90 -0.92 6.03
C LYS A 31 -29.33 -0.35 6.09
N PRO A 32 -29.55 0.91 5.69
CA PRO A 32 -30.88 1.52 5.68
C PRO A 32 -31.81 0.87 4.64
N THR A 33 -33.11 0.77 4.94
CA THR A 33 -34.15 0.29 4.00
C THR A 33 -34.73 1.39 3.13
N ASN A 34 -34.41 2.66 3.40
CA ASN A 34 -34.96 3.84 2.73
C ASN A 34 -34.09 4.35 1.56
N GLY A 35 -33.14 3.55 1.07
CA GLY A 35 -32.25 3.89 -0.04
C GLY A 35 -31.03 4.75 0.33
N ILE A 36 -30.86 5.13 1.61
CA ILE A 36 -29.63 5.79 2.08
C ILE A 36 -28.46 4.79 2.02
N ILE A 37 -27.29 5.28 1.62
CA ILE A 37 -26.03 4.52 1.54
C ILE A 37 -25.70 3.76 2.84
N HIS A 38 -25.19 2.53 2.69
CA HIS A 38 -24.67 1.73 3.79
C HIS A 38 -23.52 2.49 4.49
N HIS A 39 -23.55 2.60 5.80
CA HIS A 39 -22.59 3.44 6.53
C HIS A 39 -22.27 2.95 7.94
N PHE A 40 -21.13 3.40 8.47
CA PHE A 40 -20.71 3.06 9.84
C PHE A 40 -21.47 3.85 10.91
N LYS A 41 -21.89 3.18 11.98
CA LYS A 41 -22.57 3.79 13.12
C LYS A 41 -21.59 4.56 14.02
N THR A 42 -20.47 3.93 14.39
CA THR A 42 -19.54 4.45 15.40
C THR A 42 -18.07 4.43 14.98
N MET A 43 -17.61 3.37 14.32
CA MET A 43 -16.19 3.06 14.13
C MET A 43 -15.47 4.03 13.19
N HIS A 44 -16.19 4.73 12.31
CA HIS A 44 -15.62 5.75 11.42
C HIS A 44 -15.00 6.95 12.16
N ARG A 45 -15.36 7.17 13.44
CA ARG A 45 -14.84 8.26 14.27
C ARG A 45 -13.47 7.96 14.90
N TYR A 46 -12.99 6.71 14.83
CA TYR A 46 -11.71 6.36 15.42
C TYR A 46 -10.53 6.88 14.59
N THR A 47 -9.46 7.28 15.27
CA THR A 47 -8.21 7.75 14.67
C THR A 47 -7.01 7.17 15.38
N LEU A 48 -6.03 6.71 14.61
CA LEU A 48 -4.75 6.20 15.07
C LEU A 48 -3.68 7.31 15.01
N GLU A 49 -2.96 7.52 16.11
CA GLU A 49 -1.68 8.24 16.12
C GLU A 49 -0.55 7.26 16.44
N MET A 50 0.57 7.39 15.74
CA MET A 50 1.76 6.57 15.93
C MET A 50 2.51 6.99 17.21
N PHE A 51 3.09 6.03 17.94
CA PHE A 51 3.86 6.35 19.15
C PHE A 51 5.14 7.17 18.85
N ARG A 52 5.57 7.97 19.82
CA ARG A 52 6.80 8.77 19.75
C ARG A 52 8.01 7.85 19.54
N THR A 53 8.96 8.23 18.66
CA THR A 53 10.18 7.43 18.42
C THR A 53 11.48 8.17 18.77
N CYS A 54 11.40 9.43 19.21
CA CYS A 54 12.59 10.26 19.44
C CYS A 54 13.35 9.93 20.75
N GLN A 55 12.70 9.24 21.70
CA GLN A 55 13.31 8.77 22.94
C GLN A 55 14.26 7.58 22.75
N PHE A 56 14.16 6.86 21.62
CA PHE A 56 15.07 5.79 21.26
C PHE A 56 16.31 6.34 20.56
N CYS A 57 17.47 5.69 20.77
CA CYS A 57 18.72 6.03 20.08
C CYS A 57 18.58 5.89 18.56
N PRO A 58 19.41 6.60 17.74
CA PRO A 58 19.28 6.59 16.29
C PRO A 58 19.29 5.20 15.66
N GLN A 59 20.16 4.30 16.14
CA GLN A 59 20.28 2.93 15.64
C GLN A 59 19.01 2.10 15.87
N PHE A 60 18.36 2.23 17.02
CA PHE A 60 17.14 1.48 17.31
C PHE A 60 15.89 2.13 16.67
N ARG A 61 15.87 3.46 16.56
CA ARG A 61 14.86 4.20 15.79
C ARG A 61 14.83 3.75 14.33
N GLU A 62 16.00 3.53 13.73
CA GLU A 62 16.15 2.98 12.38
C GLU A 62 15.47 1.60 12.24
N ILE A 63 15.58 0.73 13.25
CA ILE A 63 14.91 -0.59 13.27
C ILE A 63 13.39 -0.42 13.29
N ILE A 64 12.85 0.43 14.18
CA ILE A 64 11.40 0.72 14.26
C ILE A 64 10.89 1.30 12.93
N HIS A 65 11.61 2.28 12.38
CA HIS A 65 11.25 2.93 11.11
C HIS A 65 11.38 1.97 9.93
N LYS A 66 12.31 1.00 9.97
CA LYS A 66 12.43 -0.05 8.94
C LYS A 66 11.32 -1.08 9.06
N ALA A 67 10.82 -1.34 10.27
CA ALA A 67 9.71 -2.25 10.50
C ALA A 67 8.37 -1.69 10.02
N LEU A 68 8.00 -0.46 10.41
CA LEU A 68 6.64 0.06 10.25
C LEU A 68 6.43 1.12 9.15
N ILE A 69 7.45 1.90 8.79
CA ILE A 69 7.28 3.06 7.90
C ILE A 69 7.52 2.65 6.45
N ASP A 70 6.66 3.08 5.53
CA ASP A 70 6.96 3.08 4.09
C ASP A 70 7.91 4.24 3.78
N ARG A 71 9.19 3.92 3.78
CA ARG A 71 10.27 4.89 3.57
C ARG A 71 10.31 5.43 2.15
N ASN A 72 9.83 4.66 1.16
CA ASN A 72 9.86 5.06 -0.23
C ASN A 72 8.84 6.17 -0.45
N ILE A 73 7.58 5.93 -0.07
CA ILE A 73 6.52 6.94 -0.19
C ILE A 73 6.80 8.14 0.73
N GLN A 74 7.30 7.92 1.95
CA GLN A 74 7.72 9.02 2.83
C GLN A 74 8.76 9.91 2.16
N ALA A 75 9.83 9.34 1.60
CA ALA A 75 10.91 10.11 0.96
C ALA A 75 10.46 10.79 -0.33
N THR A 76 9.67 10.12 -1.17
CA THR A 76 9.12 10.71 -2.40
C THR A 76 8.28 11.95 -2.08
N LEU A 77 7.27 11.83 -1.20
CA LEU A 77 6.38 12.95 -0.89
C LEU A 77 7.06 14.09 -0.10
N GLU A 78 8.03 13.79 0.77
CA GLU A 78 8.81 14.83 1.50
C GLU A 78 9.81 15.56 0.58
N SER A 79 10.44 14.86 -0.37
CA SER A 79 11.38 15.46 -1.33
C SER A 79 10.66 16.41 -2.30
N GLN A 80 9.46 16.02 -2.78
CA GLN A 80 8.57 16.82 -3.63
C GLN A 80 7.86 17.98 -2.90
N LYS A 81 8.08 18.15 -1.59
CA LYS A 81 7.38 19.14 -0.73
C LYS A 81 5.85 19.00 -0.73
N LYS A 82 5.34 17.77 -0.89
CA LYS A 82 3.92 17.42 -0.73
C LYS A 82 3.60 17.08 0.72
N LEU A 83 4.51 16.34 1.37
CA LEU A 83 4.40 15.91 2.76
C LEU A 83 5.38 16.69 3.66
N ASN A 84 4.96 16.99 4.89
CA ASN A 84 5.79 17.59 5.96
C ASN A 84 6.61 18.84 5.56
N TRP A 85 6.06 19.69 4.67
CA TRP A 85 6.74 20.90 4.18
C TRP A 85 6.49 22.14 5.04
N CYS A 86 5.36 22.19 5.75
CA CYS A 86 4.97 23.24 6.69
C CYS A 86 5.56 22.90 8.07
N ARG A 87 6.24 23.84 8.70
CA ARG A 87 6.99 23.64 9.96
C ARG A 87 6.11 23.80 11.20
N GLU A 88 5.00 24.50 11.01
CA GLU A 88 4.04 24.92 12.01
C GLU A 88 3.04 23.80 12.34
N VAL A 89 3.06 22.69 11.58
CA VAL A 89 2.21 21.52 11.77
C VAL A 89 2.99 20.26 12.12
N ARG A 90 2.34 19.33 12.83
CA ARG A 90 2.93 18.07 13.26
C ARG A 90 3.31 17.17 12.09
N LYS A 91 4.44 16.45 12.24
CA LYS A 91 4.92 15.48 11.26
C LYS A 91 3.95 14.29 11.12
N LEU A 92 3.61 13.97 9.86
CA LEU A 92 2.90 12.75 9.47
C LEU A 92 3.89 11.68 8.99
N VAL A 93 3.57 10.41 9.25
CA VAL A 93 4.35 9.24 8.82
C VAL A 93 3.51 8.22 8.06
N ALA A 94 4.03 7.72 6.95
CA ALA A 94 3.43 6.68 6.12
C ALA A 94 3.64 5.30 6.75
N LEU A 95 2.57 4.62 7.17
CA LEU A 95 2.68 3.20 7.57
C LEU A 95 2.66 2.29 6.35
N LYS A 96 3.41 1.19 6.40
CA LYS A 96 3.37 0.15 5.37
C LYS A 96 1.95 -0.39 5.16
N THR A 97 1.62 -0.71 3.91
CA THR A 97 0.32 -1.22 3.49
C THR A 97 0.52 -2.35 2.48
N ASN A 98 -0.38 -3.34 2.43
CA ASN A 98 -0.23 -4.44 1.46
C ASN A 98 -0.55 -3.97 0.03
N GLY A 99 0.26 -4.38 -0.93
CA GLY A 99 0.14 -4.04 -2.35
C GLY A 99 -0.66 -5.03 -3.19
N ASP A 100 -1.73 -5.61 -2.65
CA ASP A 100 -2.53 -6.69 -3.27
C ASP A 100 -3.64 -6.19 -4.24
N GLY A 101 -3.75 -4.88 -4.43
CA GLY A 101 -4.84 -4.21 -5.15
C GLY A 101 -5.99 -3.69 -4.27
N ASN A 102 -5.97 -3.97 -2.96
CA ASN A 102 -6.93 -3.45 -1.98
C ASN A 102 -6.32 -2.35 -1.07
N CYS A 103 -5.14 -1.82 -1.42
CA CYS A 103 -4.38 -0.87 -0.61
C CYS A 103 -5.16 0.39 -0.17
N LEU A 104 -6.11 0.91 -0.96
CA LEU A 104 -7.00 2.01 -0.55
C LEU A 104 -7.78 1.66 0.73
N MET A 105 -8.37 0.47 0.77
CA MET A 105 -9.15 -0.01 1.91
C MET A 105 -8.25 -0.35 3.09
N HIS A 106 -7.10 -0.96 2.83
CA HIS A 106 -6.11 -1.25 3.85
C HIS A 106 -5.58 0.02 4.53
N ALA A 107 -5.20 1.04 3.76
CA ALA A 107 -4.71 2.31 4.28
C ALA A 107 -5.80 3.03 5.10
N THR A 108 -7.02 3.12 4.55
CA THR A 108 -8.17 3.72 5.23
C THR A 108 -8.52 3.02 6.55
N SER A 109 -8.53 1.68 6.53
CA SER A 109 -8.73 0.84 7.73
C SER A 109 -7.60 1.03 8.75
N GLN A 110 -6.34 1.11 8.31
CA GLN A 110 -5.21 1.31 9.21
C GLN A 110 -5.24 2.69 9.88
N TYR A 111 -5.62 3.75 9.16
CA TYR A 111 -5.73 5.11 9.71
C TYR A 111 -6.74 5.19 10.87
N MET A 112 -7.86 4.47 10.76
CA MET A 112 -8.89 4.48 11.81
C MET A 112 -8.65 3.44 12.92
N TRP A 113 -8.17 2.24 12.57
CA TRP A 113 -8.25 1.06 13.46
C TRP A 113 -6.94 0.27 13.62
N GLY A 114 -5.86 0.63 12.93
CA GLY A 114 -4.58 -0.10 13.02
C GLY A 114 -4.54 -1.51 12.42
N VAL A 115 -5.61 -1.92 11.73
CA VAL A 115 -5.72 -3.18 10.98
C VAL A 115 -5.91 -2.91 9.48
N GLN A 116 -5.47 -3.82 8.62
CA GLN A 116 -5.77 -3.78 7.19
C GLN A 116 -7.14 -4.45 6.90
N ASP A 117 -7.79 -4.05 5.80
CA ASP A 117 -9.05 -4.63 5.30
C ASP A 117 -8.86 -6.03 4.67
N THR A 118 -8.29 -6.98 5.42
CA THR A 118 -8.00 -8.35 4.95
C THR A 118 -9.26 -9.18 4.72
N ASP A 119 -10.32 -8.88 5.48
CA ASP A 119 -11.58 -9.63 5.45
C ASP A 119 -12.55 -9.03 4.40
N LEU A 120 -12.06 -8.00 3.69
CA LEU A 120 -12.69 -7.27 2.59
C LEU A 120 -13.98 -6.57 3.02
N VAL A 121 -14.09 -6.12 4.27
CA VAL A 121 -15.32 -5.50 4.80
C VAL A 121 -15.58 -4.15 4.15
N LEU A 122 -14.55 -3.29 4.05
CA LEU A 122 -14.66 -2.01 3.35
C LEU A 122 -14.79 -2.22 1.84
N ARG A 123 -14.02 -3.15 1.25
CA ARG A 123 -14.11 -3.49 -0.18
C ARG A 123 -15.51 -3.99 -0.58
N LYS A 124 -16.11 -4.89 0.20
CA LYS A 124 -17.48 -5.40 -0.01
C LYS A 124 -18.53 -4.32 0.24
N ALA A 125 -18.34 -3.42 1.22
CA ALA A 125 -19.26 -2.31 1.46
C ALA A 125 -19.28 -1.31 0.28
N LEU A 126 -18.12 -1.00 -0.29
CA LEU A 126 -17.98 -0.21 -1.53
C LEU A 126 -18.70 -0.89 -2.70
N PHE A 127 -18.42 -2.17 -2.95
CA PHE A 127 -19.03 -2.90 -4.06
C PHE A 127 -20.55 -3.04 -3.92
N SER A 128 -21.03 -3.44 -2.73
CA SER A 128 -22.46 -3.51 -2.38
C SER A 128 -23.14 -2.15 -2.61
N THR A 129 -22.54 -1.05 -2.19
CA THR A 129 -23.06 0.30 -2.49
C THR A 129 -23.18 0.53 -4.00
N LEU A 130 -22.09 0.33 -4.75
CA LEU A 130 -22.05 0.57 -6.19
C LEU A 130 -22.97 -0.35 -7.01
N LYS A 131 -23.31 -1.54 -6.48
CA LYS A 131 -24.07 -2.57 -7.18
C LYS A 131 -25.55 -2.65 -6.78
N GLU A 132 -25.88 -2.35 -5.53
CA GLU A 132 -27.20 -2.60 -4.91
C GLU A 132 -28.00 -1.31 -4.64
N THR A 133 -27.37 -0.13 -4.69
CA THR A 133 -28.01 1.17 -4.38
C THR A 133 -28.09 2.09 -5.60
N ASP A 134 -28.86 3.19 -5.48
CA ASP A 134 -28.96 4.19 -6.54
C ASP A 134 -27.66 4.99 -6.69
N THR A 135 -26.92 4.72 -7.77
CA THR A 135 -25.65 5.38 -8.06
C THR A 135 -25.75 6.59 -9.00
N ARG A 136 -26.96 7.04 -9.39
CA ARG A 136 -27.15 8.13 -10.36
C ARG A 136 -26.38 9.42 -9.99
N ASN A 137 -26.38 9.80 -8.71
CA ASN A 137 -25.68 11.00 -8.26
C ASN A 137 -24.14 10.83 -8.31
N PHE A 138 -23.62 9.67 -7.93
CA PHE A 138 -22.19 9.35 -8.07
C PHE A 138 -21.74 9.41 -9.53
N LYS A 139 -22.51 8.77 -10.43
CA LYS A 139 -22.24 8.77 -11.87
C LYS A 139 -22.26 10.17 -12.46
N PHE A 140 -23.24 10.99 -12.13
CA PHE A 140 -23.33 12.37 -12.59
C PHE A 140 -22.10 13.21 -12.18
N ARG A 141 -21.69 13.13 -10.91
CA ARG A 141 -20.49 13.84 -10.41
C ARG A 141 -19.21 13.35 -11.07
N TRP A 142 -19.09 12.03 -11.27
CA TRP A 142 -17.97 11.43 -11.99
C TRP A 142 -17.89 11.92 -13.43
N GLN A 143 -18.99 11.87 -14.20
CA GLN A 143 -19.05 12.40 -15.57
C GLN A 143 -18.62 13.87 -15.65
N LEU A 144 -19.09 14.71 -14.71
CA LEU A 144 -18.73 16.13 -14.66
C LEU A 144 -17.23 16.35 -14.42
N GLU A 145 -16.61 15.57 -13.54
CA GLU A 145 -15.15 15.64 -13.30
C GLU A 145 -14.34 15.07 -14.47
N SER A 146 -14.79 13.98 -15.10
CA SER A 146 -14.17 13.39 -16.30
C SER A 146 -14.17 14.38 -17.47
N LEU A 147 -15.31 15.05 -17.74
CA LEU A 147 -15.44 16.06 -18.79
C LEU A 147 -14.55 17.29 -18.57
N LYS A 148 -14.32 17.68 -17.30
CA LYS A 148 -13.40 18.76 -16.92
C LYS A 148 -11.93 18.33 -16.96
N SER A 149 -11.63 17.05 -17.16
CA SER A 149 -10.25 16.57 -17.16
C SER A 149 -9.52 16.92 -18.45
N GLN A 150 -8.24 17.25 -18.31
CA GLN A 150 -7.39 17.73 -19.40
C GLN A 150 -7.36 16.78 -20.61
N GLU A 151 -7.40 15.46 -20.38
CA GLU A 151 -7.51 14.45 -21.45
C GLU A 151 -8.75 14.62 -22.32
N PHE A 152 -9.95 14.81 -21.74
CA PHE A 152 -11.18 14.99 -22.53
C PHE A 152 -11.14 16.29 -23.34
N VAL A 153 -10.63 17.37 -22.74
CA VAL A 153 -10.53 18.69 -23.37
C VAL A 153 -9.51 18.69 -24.52
N GLU A 154 -8.33 18.11 -24.32
CA GLU A 154 -7.24 18.13 -25.31
C GLU A 154 -7.42 17.11 -26.44
N THR A 155 -8.05 15.96 -26.17
CA THR A 155 -8.30 14.93 -27.21
C THR A 155 -9.56 15.18 -28.04
N GLY A 156 -10.44 16.10 -27.62
CA GLY A 156 -11.75 16.31 -28.25
C GLY A 156 -12.70 15.12 -28.13
N LEU A 157 -12.45 14.22 -27.16
CA LEU A 157 -13.16 12.96 -27.01
C LEU A 157 -14.63 13.18 -26.61
N CYS A 158 -15.54 12.85 -27.52
CA CYS A 158 -16.97 12.93 -27.30
C CYS A 158 -17.54 11.55 -26.95
N TYR A 159 -17.96 11.35 -25.70
CA TYR A 159 -18.64 10.12 -25.27
C TYR A 159 -20.15 10.21 -25.47
N ASP A 160 -20.72 9.18 -26.10
CA ASP A 160 -22.16 8.97 -26.13
C ASP A 160 -22.68 8.37 -24.81
N THR A 161 -24.00 8.22 -24.70
CA THR A 161 -24.64 7.63 -23.50
C THR A 161 -24.18 6.20 -23.23
N ARG A 162 -23.84 5.44 -24.27
CA ARG A 162 -23.36 4.06 -24.13
C ARG A 162 -21.94 4.02 -23.60
N ASN A 163 -21.02 4.87 -24.08
CA ASN A 163 -19.66 4.96 -23.55
C ASN A 163 -19.67 5.25 -22.04
N TRP A 164 -20.50 6.21 -21.61
CA TRP A 164 -20.68 6.52 -20.19
C TRP A 164 -21.33 5.40 -19.37
N ASN A 165 -22.12 4.51 -20.00
CA ASN A 165 -22.67 3.33 -19.35
C ASN A 165 -21.62 2.22 -19.23
N ASP A 166 -20.94 1.90 -20.32
CA ASP A 166 -19.94 0.84 -20.39
C ASP A 166 -18.76 1.12 -19.43
N GLU A 167 -18.28 2.37 -19.32
CA GLU A 167 -17.24 2.75 -18.36
C GLU A 167 -17.74 2.79 -16.91
N TRP A 168 -18.97 3.26 -16.65
CA TRP A 168 -19.53 3.18 -15.30
C TRP A 168 -19.65 1.73 -14.81
N ASP A 169 -20.07 0.82 -15.68
CA ASP A 169 -20.13 -0.60 -15.40
C ASP A 169 -18.73 -1.23 -15.22
N ASN A 170 -17.68 -0.67 -15.85
CA ASN A 170 -16.30 -1.09 -15.60
C ASN A 170 -15.84 -0.70 -14.19
N LEU A 171 -16.19 0.50 -13.72
CA LEU A 171 -15.89 0.97 -12.37
C LEU A 171 -16.56 0.10 -11.30
N ILE A 172 -17.85 -0.22 -11.49
CA ILE A 172 -18.56 -1.17 -10.61
C ILE A 172 -17.84 -2.54 -10.58
N LYS A 173 -17.36 -3.04 -11.73
CA LYS A 173 -16.59 -4.30 -11.80
C LYS A 173 -15.22 -4.21 -11.11
N MET A 174 -14.54 -3.06 -11.16
CA MET A 174 -13.26 -2.85 -10.46
C MET A 174 -13.43 -2.96 -8.94
N ALA A 175 -14.55 -2.47 -8.38
CA ALA A 175 -14.85 -2.61 -6.96
C ALA A 175 -15.09 -4.06 -6.49
N ALA A 176 -15.44 -4.99 -7.38
CA ALA A 176 -15.73 -6.39 -7.04
C ALA A 176 -14.54 -7.15 -6.41
N THR A 177 -14.85 -8.22 -5.66
CA THR A 177 -13.86 -9.12 -5.03
C THR A 177 -13.55 -10.36 -5.86
N ASP A 178 -14.41 -10.72 -6.81
CA ASP A 178 -14.48 -12.08 -7.37
C ASP A 178 -13.88 -12.19 -8.78
N THR A 179 -13.15 -11.16 -9.24
CA THR A 179 -12.46 -11.22 -10.53
C THR A 179 -11.32 -12.23 -10.47
N PRO A 180 -11.25 -13.23 -11.38
CA PRO A 180 -10.06 -14.06 -11.53
C PRO A 180 -8.85 -13.15 -11.75
N MET A 181 -7.81 -13.32 -10.92
CA MET A 181 -6.52 -12.61 -10.87
C MET A 181 -6.49 -11.33 -11.73
N ALA A 182 -6.58 -10.17 -11.07
CA ALA A 182 -6.75 -8.87 -11.71
C ALA A 182 -5.77 -8.69 -12.88
N ARG A 183 -6.17 -7.96 -13.92
CA ARG A 183 -5.43 -7.88 -15.20
C ARG A 183 -3.96 -7.42 -15.05
N SER A 184 -3.60 -6.81 -13.93
CA SER A 184 -2.25 -6.40 -13.51
C SER A 184 -1.45 -7.46 -12.73
N GLY A 185 -1.93 -8.71 -12.66
CA GLY A 185 -1.34 -9.78 -11.86
C GLY A 185 -1.60 -9.68 -10.34
N LEU A 186 -2.37 -8.69 -9.89
CA LEU A 186 -2.73 -8.50 -8.48
C LEU A 186 -3.92 -9.37 -8.05
N GLN A 187 -4.10 -9.54 -6.73
CA GLN A 187 -5.23 -10.29 -6.19
C GLN A 187 -6.56 -9.57 -6.42
N TYR A 188 -6.57 -8.24 -6.34
CA TYR A 188 -7.73 -7.39 -6.58
C TYR A 188 -7.43 -6.30 -7.62
N ASN A 189 -8.46 -5.78 -8.29
CA ASN A 189 -8.28 -4.62 -9.17
C ASN A 189 -7.97 -3.37 -8.34
N SER A 190 -7.02 -2.55 -8.79
CA SER A 190 -6.78 -1.23 -8.21
C SER A 190 -8.03 -0.34 -8.31
N LEU A 191 -8.16 0.61 -7.38
CA LEU A 191 -9.29 1.52 -7.29
C LEU A 191 -8.85 2.96 -7.58
N GLU A 192 -9.72 3.69 -8.28
CA GLU A 192 -9.53 5.09 -8.69
C GLU A 192 -10.41 6.09 -7.88
N GLU A 193 -10.30 7.38 -8.19
CA GLU A 193 -10.83 8.53 -7.44
C GLU A 193 -12.30 8.39 -7.03
N ILE A 194 -13.19 7.94 -7.91
CA ILE A 194 -14.62 7.82 -7.60
C ILE A 194 -14.89 6.80 -6.47
N HIS A 195 -14.04 5.79 -6.33
CA HIS A 195 -14.14 4.83 -5.23
C HIS A 195 -13.75 5.44 -3.89
N ILE A 196 -12.83 6.42 -3.87
CA ILE A 196 -12.46 7.19 -2.68
C ILE A 196 -13.64 8.08 -2.25
N PHE A 197 -14.34 8.68 -3.23
CA PHE A 197 -15.53 9.49 -2.97
C PHE A 197 -16.72 8.65 -2.46
N VAL A 198 -16.98 7.47 -3.03
CA VAL A 198 -18.00 6.57 -2.49
C VAL A 198 -17.60 6.09 -1.08
N LEU A 199 -16.33 5.75 -0.86
CA LEU A 199 -15.81 5.33 0.45
C LEU A 199 -15.95 6.42 1.52
N CYS A 200 -15.66 7.68 1.22
CA CYS A 200 -15.81 8.77 2.20
C CYS A 200 -17.30 8.97 2.61
N ASN A 201 -18.24 8.73 1.69
CA ASN A 201 -19.68 8.72 1.96
C ASN A 201 -20.14 7.51 2.79
N ILE A 202 -19.57 6.32 2.60
CA ILE A 202 -19.78 5.14 3.48
C ILE A 202 -19.27 5.42 4.91
N LEU A 203 -18.15 6.12 5.02
CA LEU A 203 -17.53 6.45 6.31
C LEU A 203 -18.14 7.71 6.96
N ARG A 204 -18.93 8.51 6.23
CA ARG A 204 -19.37 9.85 6.65
C ARG A 204 -18.22 10.71 7.17
N ARG A 205 -17.06 10.61 6.52
CA ARG A 205 -15.81 11.21 6.99
C ARG A 205 -14.96 11.63 5.78
N PRO A 206 -14.49 12.88 5.70
CA PRO A 206 -13.64 13.33 4.60
C PRO A 206 -12.35 12.51 4.47
N ILE A 207 -11.89 12.32 3.24
CA ILE A 207 -10.58 11.73 2.94
C ILE A 207 -9.74 12.80 2.22
N ILE A 208 -8.49 12.98 2.64
CA ILE A 208 -7.50 13.86 2.00
C ILE A 208 -6.36 12.97 1.49
N VAL A 209 -6.09 13.03 0.20
CA VAL A 209 -5.00 12.28 -0.44
C VAL A 209 -3.87 13.24 -0.81
N ILE A 210 -2.68 12.98 -0.26
CA ILE A 210 -1.44 13.69 -0.57
C ILE A 210 -0.66 12.85 -1.60
N SER A 211 -0.42 13.41 -2.78
CA SER A 211 0.32 12.77 -3.87
C SER A 211 1.23 13.77 -4.60
N ASP A 212 2.08 13.27 -5.51
CA ASP A 212 2.61 14.16 -6.55
C ASP A 212 1.49 14.59 -7.52
N LYS A 213 1.73 15.67 -8.28
CA LYS A 213 0.85 16.18 -9.34
C LYS A 213 1.10 15.50 -10.69
N MET A 214 2.25 14.85 -10.87
CA MET A 214 2.70 14.29 -12.16
C MET A 214 3.30 12.90 -11.95
N LEU A 215 2.89 11.94 -12.77
CA LEU A 215 3.66 10.73 -13.03
C LEU A 215 4.94 11.12 -13.79
N ARG A 216 6.05 10.46 -13.49
CA ARG A 216 7.33 10.64 -14.20
C ARG A 216 7.67 9.39 -15.00
N SER A 217 8.22 9.60 -16.19
CA SER A 217 8.76 8.54 -17.04
C SER A 217 9.92 7.85 -16.35
N LEU A 218 9.91 6.51 -16.32
CA LEU A 218 11.00 5.69 -15.79
C LEU A 218 12.29 5.80 -16.63
N GLU A 219 12.16 6.08 -17.92
CA GLU A 219 13.29 6.15 -18.87
C GLU A 219 13.99 7.51 -18.84
N SER A 220 13.22 8.59 -18.80
CA SER A 220 13.72 9.96 -18.97
C SER A 220 13.63 10.84 -17.72
N GLY A 221 12.94 10.38 -16.66
CA GLY A 221 12.63 11.17 -15.47
C GLY A 221 11.68 12.36 -15.70
N SER A 222 11.26 12.61 -16.96
CA SER A 222 10.40 13.73 -17.33
C SER A 222 8.95 13.50 -16.91
N ASN A 223 8.17 14.58 -16.80
CA ASN A 223 6.72 14.46 -16.57
C ASN A 223 6.08 13.68 -17.72
N PHE A 224 5.25 12.68 -17.38
CA PHE A 224 4.59 11.78 -18.33
C PHE A 224 3.09 12.08 -18.41
N ALA A 225 2.39 12.10 -17.28
CA ALA A 225 0.94 12.33 -17.22
C ALA A 225 0.54 12.99 -15.88
N PRO A 226 -0.52 13.81 -15.84
CA PRO A 226 -1.02 14.38 -14.58
C PRO A 226 -1.60 13.30 -13.68
N LEU A 227 -1.22 13.31 -12.40
CA LEU A 227 -1.72 12.39 -11.40
C LEU A 227 -2.90 13.06 -10.68
N LYS A 228 -4.12 12.60 -10.98
CA LYS A 228 -5.37 13.29 -10.63
C LYS A 228 -5.92 12.94 -9.24
N VAL A 229 -5.38 11.91 -8.58
CA VAL A 229 -5.88 11.32 -7.32
C VAL A 229 -5.74 12.23 -6.10
N GLY A 230 -4.73 13.11 -6.08
CA GLY A 230 -4.43 13.99 -4.95
C GLY A 230 -5.45 15.10 -4.78
N GLY A 231 -6.06 15.19 -3.60
CA GLY A 231 -7.14 16.13 -3.32
C GLY A 231 -7.95 15.82 -2.07
N ILE A 232 -9.10 16.49 -1.95
CA ILE A 232 -10.05 16.42 -0.83
C ILE A 232 -11.35 15.79 -1.33
N TYR A 233 -11.80 14.74 -0.63
CA TYR A 233 -13.01 13.98 -0.92
C TYR A 233 -14.01 14.17 0.23
N LEU A 234 -15.06 14.98 0.00
CA LEU A 234 -16.07 15.30 1.01
C LEU A 234 -17.26 14.32 0.93
N PRO A 235 -17.88 13.92 2.06
CA PRO A 235 -19.04 13.02 2.09
C PRO A 235 -20.35 13.75 1.74
N LEU A 236 -20.44 14.30 0.52
CA LEU A 236 -21.51 15.20 0.06
C LEU A 236 -22.91 14.58 -0.07
N HIS A 237 -23.07 13.27 0.16
CA HIS A 237 -24.40 12.64 0.27
C HIS A 237 -24.96 12.68 1.69
N TRP A 238 -24.24 13.29 2.62
CA TRP A 238 -24.62 13.45 4.02
C TRP A 238 -24.56 14.93 4.42
N PRO A 239 -25.53 15.44 5.19
CA PRO A 239 -25.38 16.75 5.83
C PRO A 239 -24.13 16.78 6.72
N ALA A 240 -23.35 17.87 6.68
CA ALA A 240 -22.07 17.96 7.39
C ALA A 240 -22.17 17.72 8.91
N GLN A 241 -23.33 18.00 9.53
CA GLN A 241 -23.60 17.73 10.95
C GLN A 241 -23.71 16.22 11.29
N GLU A 242 -23.94 15.35 10.30
CA GLU A 242 -23.95 13.90 10.47
C GLU A 242 -22.59 13.24 10.17
N CYS A 243 -21.62 14.05 9.74
CA CYS A 243 -20.27 13.62 9.39
C CYS A 243 -19.25 13.86 10.50
N TYR A 244 -18.16 13.09 10.47
CA TYR A 244 -17.01 13.32 11.33
C TYR A 244 -16.05 14.31 10.65
N ARG A 245 -15.85 15.48 11.28
CA ARG A 245 -15.18 16.65 10.66
C ARG A 245 -13.65 16.65 10.72
N TYR A 246 -13.06 15.55 11.16
CA TYR A 246 -11.62 15.31 11.09
C TYR A 246 -11.32 14.34 9.93
N PRO A 247 -10.43 14.69 8.99
CA PRO A 247 -10.22 13.87 7.81
C PRO A 247 -9.50 12.56 8.15
N ILE A 248 -9.55 11.62 7.21
CA ILE A 248 -8.57 10.55 7.03
C ILE A 248 -7.51 11.10 6.08
N VAL A 249 -6.22 10.93 6.39
CA VAL A 249 -5.12 11.40 5.52
C VAL A 249 -4.38 10.21 4.94
N LEU A 250 -4.34 10.13 3.60
CA LEU A 250 -3.67 9.08 2.85
C LEU A 250 -2.53 9.67 2.02
N GLY A 251 -1.44 8.93 1.87
CA GLY A 251 -0.39 9.18 0.89
C GLY A 251 -0.64 8.30 -0.33
N TYR A 252 -0.36 8.83 -1.52
CA TYR A 252 -0.42 8.07 -2.77
C TYR A 252 0.79 8.37 -3.64
N ASP A 253 1.54 7.32 -3.98
CA ASP A 253 2.63 7.32 -4.95
C ASP A 253 2.70 5.95 -5.63
N SER A 254 3.21 5.88 -6.86
CA SER A 254 3.50 4.60 -7.55
C SER A 254 2.33 3.58 -7.54
N HIS A 255 1.09 4.07 -7.70
CA HIS A 255 -0.17 3.29 -7.61
C HIS A 255 -0.46 2.61 -6.25
N HIS A 256 0.16 3.08 -5.17
CA HIS A 256 0.01 2.52 -3.82
C HIS A 256 -0.52 3.56 -2.82
N PHE A 257 -1.51 3.16 -2.01
CA PHE A 257 -2.05 3.97 -0.92
C PHE A 257 -1.45 3.56 0.43
N VAL A 258 -1.10 4.55 1.26
CA VAL A 258 -0.62 4.38 2.65
C VAL A 258 -1.32 5.37 3.58
N PRO A 259 -1.56 5.05 4.87
CA PRO A 259 -2.09 6.02 5.82
C PRO A 259 -0.97 6.97 6.29
N LEU A 260 -1.25 8.27 6.32
CA LEU A 260 -0.34 9.30 6.82
C LEU A 260 -0.77 9.72 8.23
N VAL A 261 -0.30 8.97 9.23
CA VAL A 261 -0.71 9.15 10.64
C VAL A 261 0.16 10.16 11.37
N THR A 262 -0.44 10.91 12.30
CA THR A 262 0.28 11.84 13.17
C THR A 262 1.16 11.07 14.17
N LEU A 263 2.34 11.60 14.49
CA LEU A 263 3.12 11.15 15.64
C LEU A 263 2.58 11.76 16.94
N LYS A 264 2.44 10.95 17.99
CA LYS A 264 2.24 11.42 19.36
C LYS A 264 3.50 12.17 19.82
N ASP A 265 3.43 13.49 19.81
CA ASP A 265 4.49 14.37 20.33
C ASP A 265 3.93 15.45 21.27
N SER A 266 4.80 15.98 22.12
CA SER A 266 4.52 17.06 23.08
C SER A 266 4.91 18.44 22.53
N GLY A 267 5.35 18.51 21.26
CA GLY A 267 5.80 19.73 20.62
C GLY A 267 4.67 20.76 20.37
N PRO A 268 5.05 22.05 20.20
CA PRO A 268 4.11 23.16 20.01
C PRO A 268 3.43 23.16 18.64
N GLU A 269 3.83 22.29 17.72
CA GLU A 269 3.31 22.22 16.36
C GLU A 269 1.83 21.83 16.35
N ILE A 270 1.08 22.49 15.47
CA ILE A 270 -0.37 22.36 15.36
C ILE A 270 -0.71 20.99 14.76
N ARG A 271 -1.65 20.27 15.37
CA ARG A 271 -2.21 19.05 14.80
C ARG A 271 -3.16 19.39 13.63
N ALA A 272 -2.61 19.59 12.43
CA ALA A 272 -3.36 19.92 11.22
C ALA A 272 -2.67 19.43 9.94
N VAL A 273 -3.43 19.33 8.85
CA VAL A 273 -2.93 19.11 7.49
C VAL A 273 -3.23 20.33 6.61
N PRO A 274 -2.24 20.93 5.93
CA PRO A 274 -2.48 22.02 4.99
C PRO A 274 -3.45 21.62 3.86
N LEU A 275 -4.39 22.51 3.53
CA LEU A 275 -5.32 22.35 2.40
C LEU A 275 -4.77 22.98 1.11
N VAL A 276 -3.48 23.31 1.09
CA VAL A 276 -2.75 23.87 -0.04
C VAL A 276 -1.46 23.10 -0.29
N ASN A 277 -1.07 22.97 -1.55
CA ASN A 277 0.27 22.59 -1.98
C ASN A 277 1.19 23.82 -1.99
N ARG A 278 2.46 23.62 -1.64
CA ARG A 278 3.54 24.59 -1.90
C ARG A 278 4.19 24.26 -3.25
N ASP A 279 4.07 25.12 -4.25
CA ASP A 279 4.56 24.84 -5.61
C ASP A 279 5.11 26.12 -6.28
N ARG A 280 6.32 26.05 -6.86
CA ARG A 280 6.95 27.11 -7.70
C ARG A 280 6.69 28.57 -7.30
N GLY A 281 6.81 28.93 -6.02
CA GLY A 281 6.64 30.31 -5.56
C GLY A 281 5.22 30.71 -5.15
N ARG A 282 4.25 29.79 -5.19
CA ARG A 282 2.85 30.03 -4.80
C ARG A 282 2.27 28.91 -3.92
N PHE A 283 1.19 29.24 -3.22
CA PHE A 283 0.29 28.25 -2.65
C PHE A 283 -0.81 27.94 -3.67
N GLU A 284 -1.18 26.68 -3.78
CA GLU A 284 -2.21 26.21 -4.72
C GLU A 284 -3.12 25.24 -3.97
N ASP A 285 -4.41 25.55 -3.90
CA ASP A 285 -5.40 24.72 -3.20
C ASP A 285 -5.34 23.25 -3.62
N LEU A 286 -5.58 22.35 -2.67
CA LEU A 286 -5.88 20.97 -3.01
C LEU A 286 -7.18 20.92 -3.82
N LYS A 287 -7.20 20.11 -4.88
CA LYS A 287 -8.41 19.85 -5.67
C LYS A 287 -9.49 19.28 -4.73
N VAL A 288 -10.69 19.88 -4.75
CA VAL A 288 -11.86 19.28 -4.10
C VAL A 288 -12.62 18.49 -5.17
N HIS A 289 -12.74 17.18 -4.96
CA HIS A 289 -13.23 16.27 -5.98
C HIS A 289 -14.76 16.23 -6.05
N PHE A 290 -15.26 15.92 -7.25
CA PHE A 290 -16.65 15.55 -7.52
C PHE A 290 -17.70 16.59 -7.11
N LEU A 291 -17.32 17.87 -7.04
CA LEU A 291 -18.24 18.99 -6.87
C LEU A 291 -19.09 19.20 -8.14
N THR A 292 -20.38 19.43 -7.93
CA THR A 292 -21.24 20.07 -8.94
C THR A 292 -20.87 21.55 -9.09
N ASP A 293 -21.30 22.20 -10.17
CA ASP A 293 -20.96 23.62 -10.40
C ASP A 293 -21.43 24.55 -9.26
N PRO A 294 -22.67 24.44 -8.72
CA PRO A 294 -23.09 25.26 -7.58
C PRO A 294 -22.29 24.99 -6.30
N GLU A 295 -21.90 23.74 -6.04
CA GLU A 295 -21.05 23.39 -4.89
C GLU A 295 -19.64 23.97 -5.04
N ASN A 296 -19.11 24.01 -6.27
CA ASN A 296 -17.80 24.59 -6.57
C ASN A 296 -17.78 26.11 -6.38
N GLU A 297 -18.88 26.81 -6.67
CA GLU A 297 -19.04 28.25 -6.35
C GLU A 297 -18.98 28.50 -4.83
N MET A 298 -19.44 27.55 -4.01
CA MET A 298 -19.39 27.62 -2.54
C MET A 298 -18.33 26.72 -1.89
N LYS A 299 -17.25 26.37 -2.62
CA LYS A 299 -16.17 25.45 -2.19
C LYS A 299 -15.65 25.76 -0.78
N GLU A 300 -15.30 27.02 -0.50
CA GLU A 300 -14.75 27.44 0.81
C GLU A 300 -15.74 27.27 1.97
N LYS A 301 -17.04 27.44 1.70
CA LYS A 301 -18.10 27.19 2.69
C LYS A 301 -18.22 25.70 2.97
N LEU A 302 -18.25 24.86 1.94
CA LEU A 302 -18.26 23.40 2.09
C LEU A 302 -17.03 22.89 2.87
N LEU A 303 -15.83 23.41 2.57
CA LEU A 303 -14.63 23.05 3.34
C LEU A 303 -14.78 23.39 4.83
N LYS A 304 -15.33 24.56 5.17
CA LYS A 304 -15.57 24.97 6.57
C LYS A 304 -16.70 24.18 7.25
N GLU A 305 -17.67 23.67 6.50
CA GLU A 305 -18.73 22.80 7.01
C GLU A 305 -18.21 21.38 7.31
N TYR A 306 -17.59 20.72 6.33
CA TYR A 306 -17.17 19.32 6.46
C TYR A 306 -15.82 19.12 7.16
N LEU A 307 -14.97 20.15 7.27
CA LEU A 307 -13.69 20.10 7.98
C LEU A 307 -13.62 21.17 9.09
N MET A 308 -12.78 20.92 10.10
CA MET A 308 -12.40 21.94 11.06
C MET A 308 -11.23 22.78 10.51
N VAL A 309 -11.54 23.71 9.61
CA VAL A 309 -10.55 24.60 8.96
C VAL A 309 -10.02 25.64 9.95
N ILE A 310 -8.71 25.87 9.92
CA ILE A 310 -7.98 26.93 10.62
C ILE A 310 -6.99 27.60 9.66
N GLU A 311 -6.62 28.84 9.97
CA GLU A 311 -5.56 29.57 9.27
C GLU A 311 -4.24 29.40 10.03
N ILE A 312 -3.16 29.12 9.30
CA ILE A 312 -1.81 28.94 9.85
C ILE A 312 -0.88 29.99 9.21
N PRO A 313 -0.16 30.81 9.99
CA PRO A 313 0.88 31.70 9.47
C PRO A 313 2.11 30.89 9.08
N VAL A 314 2.51 30.94 7.82
CA VAL A 314 3.71 30.27 7.30
C VAL A 314 4.67 31.28 6.68
N GLN A 315 5.96 30.95 6.73
CA GLN A 315 6.99 31.76 6.08
C GLN A 315 6.76 31.85 4.57
N GLY A 316 6.70 33.07 4.03
CA GLY A 316 6.60 33.33 2.60
C GLY A 316 7.88 33.02 1.83
N TRP A 317 7.87 33.35 0.53
CA TRP A 317 9.06 33.21 -0.32
C TRP A 317 10.05 34.37 -0.14
N ASP A 318 9.55 35.58 0.07
CA ASP A 318 10.38 36.75 0.34
C ASP A 318 10.75 36.82 1.84
N HIS A 319 12.00 37.18 2.12
CA HIS A 319 12.50 37.25 3.50
C HIS A 319 11.68 38.23 4.36
N GLY A 320 11.14 37.74 5.48
CA GLY A 320 10.31 38.52 6.40
C GLY A 320 8.81 38.53 6.08
N THR A 321 8.38 37.96 4.95
CA THR A 321 6.94 37.84 4.64
C THR A 321 6.29 36.65 5.34
N THR A 322 5.02 36.81 5.72
CA THR A 322 4.18 35.76 6.31
C THR A 322 2.90 35.65 5.50
N HIS A 323 2.52 34.43 5.11
CA HIS A 323 1.25 34.14 4.45
C HIS A 323 0.36 33.32 5.38
N LEU A 324 -0.95 33.55 5.34
CA LEU A 324 -1.92 32.68 5.96
C LEU A 324 -2.33 31.58 4.96
N ILE A 325 -2.33 30.32 5.41
CA ILE A 325 -2.83 29.18 4.64
C ILE A 325 -3.95 28.47 5.40
N ASN A 326 -4.94 27.94 4.68
CA ASN A 326 -5.96 27.07 5.24
C ASN A 326 -5.36 25.68 5.54
N ALA A 327 -5.68 25.14 6.72
CA ALA A 327 -5.37 23.77 7.13
C ALA A 327 -6.57 23.15 7.84
N ALA A 328 -6.79 21.84 7.70
CA ALA A 328 -7.80 21.12 8.49
C ALA A 328 -7.15 20.52 9.75
N LYS A 329 -7.77 20.71 10.92
CA LYS A 329 -7.34 20.01 12.14
C LYS A 329 -7.40 18.49 11.94
N LEU A 330 -6.42 17.78 12.49
CA LEU A 330 -6.46 16.31 12.60
C LEU A 330 -6.91 15.91 14.01
N ASP A 331 -7.47 14.71 14.11
CA ASP A 331 -8.04 14.16 15.34
C ASP A 331 -6.96 13.61 16.29
N GLU A 332 -7.30 13.49 17.57
CA GLU A 332 -6.42 12.88 18.57
C GLU A 332 -6.56 11.35 18.55
N ALA A 333 -5.56 10.62 19.06
CA ALA A 333 -5.70 9.18 19.25
C ALA A 333 -6.81 8.86 20.26
N ASN A 334 -7.94 8.40 19.74
CA ASN A 334 -9.17 8.14 20.49
C ASN A 334 -9.58 6.65 20.50
N LEU A 335 -8.72 5.76 20.00
CA LEU A 335 -8.88 4.31 20.09
C LEU A 335 -8.85 3.82 21.55
N PRO A 336 -9.92 3.19 22.07
CA PRO A 336 -9.93 2.56 23.39
C PRO A 336 -8.88 1.45 23.51
N LYS A 337 -8.35 1.22 24.71
CA LYS A 337 -7.26 0.25 24.98
C LYS A 337 -7.59 -1.17 24.49
N GLU A 338 -8.86 -1.55 24.49
CA GLU A 338 -9.34 -2.87 24.08
C GLU A 338 -9.23 -3.11 22.56
N ILE A 339 -9.03 -2.04 21.77
CA ILE A 339 -8.84 -2.04 20.31
C ILE A 339 -7.64 -1.21 19.84
N ASN A 340 -6.82 -0.68 20.75
CA ASN A 340 -5.59 0.02 20.39
C ASN A 340 -4.43 -0.97 20.21
N LEU A 341 -3.96 -1.14 18.97
CA LEU A 341 -2.78 -1.95 18.62
C LEU A 341 -1.46 -1.18 18.72
N VAL A 342 -1.50 0.15 18.78
CA VAL A 342 -0.30 1.00 18.93
C VAL A 342 0.29 0.82 20.32
N ASP A 343 -0.55 0.70 21.35
CA ASP A 343 -0.12 0.48 22.74
C ASP A 343 0.59 -0.89 22.87
N ASP A 344 -0.04 -1.97 22.36
CA ASP A 344 0.55 -3.34 22.36
C ASP A 344 1.89 -3.39 21.61
N TYR A 345 1.98 -2.74 20.44
CA TYR A 345 3.24 -2.66 19.70
C TYR A 345 4.29 -1.82 20.44
N PHE A 346 3.89 -0.75 21.12
CA PHE A 346 4.81 0.10 21.88
C PHE A 346 5.41 -0.66 23.09
N GLU A 347 4.61 -1.46 23.80
CA GLU A 347 5.11 -2.33 24.88
C GLU A 347 6.15 -3.34 24.37
N LEU A 348 5.90 -3.96 23.21
CA LEU A 348 6.89 -4.83 22.54
C LEU A 348 8.17 -4.07 22.19
N VAL A 349 8.05 -2.85 21.65
CA VAL A 349 9.22 -2.01 21.32
C VAL A 349 10.03 -1.64 22.57
N GLN A 350 9.39 -1.37 23.71
CA GLN A 350 10.09 -1.09 24.97
C GLN A 350 10.84 -2.32 25.49
N HIS A 351 10.21 -3.50 25.44
CA HIS A 351 10.83 -4.76 25.84
C HIS A 351 12.07 -5.09 24.98
N GLU A 352 11.95 -4.99 23.66
CA GLU A 352 13.08 -5.25 22.76
C GLU A 352 14.14 -4.15 22.81
N TYR A 353 13.78 -2.90 23.14
CA TYR A 353 14.77 -1.85 23.39
C TYR A 353 15.62 -2.12 24.63
N LYS A 354 15.00 -2.60 25.72
CA LYS A 354 15.71 -2.98 26.95
C LYS A 354 16.73 -4.10 26.68
N LYS A 355 16.32 -5.17 26.00
CA LYS A 355 17.24 -6.24 25.57
C LYS A 355 18.36 -5.74 24.66
N TRP A 356 18.05 -4.82 23.75
CA TRP A 356 19.05 -4.22 22.87
C TRP A 356 20.11 -3.44 23.65
N GLN A 357 19.72 -2.72 24.71
CA GLN A 357 20.64 -2.04 25.63
C GLN A 357 21.51 -3.05 26.38
N GLU A 358 20.91 -4.08 27.00
CA GLU A 358 21.61 -5.14 27.74
C GLU A 358 22.67 -5.84 26.88
N ASN A 359 22.30 -6.24 25.66
CA ASN A 359 23.23 -6.86 24.69
C ASN A 359 24.34 -5.88 24.23
N SER A 360 24.01 -4.60 24.02
CA SER A 360 25.00 -3.59 23.66
C SER A 360 25.96 -3.25 24.78
N GLU A 361 25.54 -3.38 26.05
CA GLU A 361 26.44 -3.23 27.20
C GLU A 361 27.33 -4.46 27.36
N GLN A 362 26.79 -5.67 27.17
CA GLN A 362 27.57 -6.89 27.27
C GLN A 362 28.68 -6.96 26.21
N GLY A 363 28.36 -6.66 24.94
CA GLY A 363 29.38 -6.56 23.88
C GLY A 363 30.41 -5.44 24.11
N ARG A 364 30.09 -4.39 24.87
CA ARG A 364 31.08 -3.38 25.30
C ARG A 364 31.95 -3.86 26.46
N ARG A 365 31.40 -4.63 27.41
CA ARG A 365 32.17 -5.23 28.52
C ARG A 365 33.16 -6.28 27.98
N GLU A 366 32.74 -7.08 27.01
CA GLU A 366 33.61 -8.02 26.29
C GLU A 366 34.64 -7.31 25.40
N GLY A 367 34.25 -6.23 24.72
CA GLY A 367 35.18 -5.41 23.90
C GLY A 367 36.23 -4.61 24.69
N HIS A 368 35.98 -4.29 25.97
CA HIS A 368 36.96 -3.64 26.85
C HIS A 368 37.86 -4.63 27.60
N ALA A 369 37.67 -5.94 27.45
CA ALA A 369 38.45 -6.99 28.10
C ALA A 369 39.36 -7.73 27.09
N GLN A 370 40.28 -7.01 26.45
CA GLN A 370 41.31 -7.61 25.58
C GLN A 370 42.74 -7.31 26.06
N ASN A 371 43.25 -8.15 26.96
CA ASN A 371 44.55 -8.82 26.83
C ASN A 371 44.73 -9.89 27.94
N PRO A 372 45.57 -10.92 27.73
CA PRO A 372 44.98 -12.25 27.60
C PRO A 372 45.28 -13.24 28.74
N MET A 373 44.27 -14.01 29.13
CA MET A 373 44.43 -15.42 29.49
C MET A 373 43.15 -16.16 29.09
N GLU A 374 43.27 -17.14 28.19
CA GLU A 374 42.18 -18.09 27.91
C GLU A 374 41.99 -19.04 29.10
N PRO A 375 40.77 -19.17 29.65
CA PRO A 375 40.29 -20.44 30.14
C PRO A 375 39.79 -21.24 28.93
N SER A 376 40.54 -22.25 28.51
CA SER A 376 40.21 -23.11 27.38
C SER A 376 38.94 -23.92 27.64
N LEU A 377 37.78 -23.39 27.22
CA LEU A 377 36.54 -24.14 27.15
C LEU A 377 36.55 -25.00 25.87
N PRO A 378 36.40 -26.34 25.95
CA PRO A 378 36.47 -27.19 24.78
C PRO A 378 35.36 -26.89 23.76
N GLN A 379 35.76 -26.43 22.59
CA GLN A 379 34.88 -26.25 21.45
C GLN A 379 34.43 -27.64 20.97
N LEU A 380 33.23 -28.07 21.37
CA LEU A 380 32.61 -29.33 20.95
C LEU A 380 32.10 -29.24 19.50
N SER A 381 33.04 -29.15 18.55
CA SER A 381 32.76 -29.51 17.15
C SER A 381 32.66 -31.04 17.06
N LEU A 382 31.45 -31.51 16.76
CA LEU A 382 31.21 -32.88 16.34
C LEU A 382 31.61 -33.02 14.87
N MET A 383 32.34 -34.08 14.53
CA MET A 383 32.53 -34.50 13.14
C MET A 383 31.45 -35.51 12.78
N ASP A 384 30.91 -35.49 11.55
CA ASP A 384 29.85 -36.43 11.10
C ASP A 384 30.35 -37.88 10.86
N VAL A 385 31.29 -38.36 11.69
CA VAL A 385 31.85 -39.72 11.67
C VAL A 385 31.55 -40.40 13.00
N LYS A 386 31.00 -41.61 12.98
CA LYS A 386 30.57 -42.34 14.19
C LYS A 386 31.77 -42.80 15.02
N CYS A 387 31.64 -42.76 16.35
CA CYS A 387 32.64 -43.29 17.28
C CYS A 387 32.88 -44.79 17.05
N GLU A 388 34.15 -45.22 17.03
CA GLU A 388 34.53 -46.64 16.83
C GLU A 388 34.10 -47.59 17.97
N THR A 389 33.63 -47.08 19.11
CA THR A 389 33.15 -47.95 20.19
C THR A 389 31.84 -48.65 19.77
N PRO A 390 31.79 -50.00 19.79
CA PRO A 390 30.58 -50.75 19.42
C PRO A 390 29.35 -50.28 20.20
N ASN A 391 28.23 -50.11 19.50
CA ASN A 391 26.95 -49.63 20.03
C ASN A 391 26.98 -48.23 20.69
N CYS A 392 28.01 -47.41 20.43
CA CYS A 392 28.00 -46.00 20.83
C CYS A 392 27.16 -45.17 19.82
N PRO A 393 26.12 -44.44 20.26
CA PRO A 393 25.30 -43.62 19.37
C PRO A 393 25.94 -42.26 19.02
N PHE A 394 27.09 -41.93 19.61
CA PHE A 394 27.73 -40.62 19.51
C PHE A 394 28.79 -40.54 18.41
N PHE A 395 29.00 -39.34 17.91
CA PHE A 395 29.99 -39.03 16.89
C PHE A 395 31.38 -38.77 17.48
N MET A 396 32.42 -38.90 16.65
CA MET A 396 33.81 -38.61 16.99
C MET A 396 33.99 -37.12 17.31
N SER A 397 34.79 -36.81 18.32
CA SER A 397 35.27 -35.44 18.54
C SER A 397 36.59 -35.25 17.80
N VAL A 398 36.80 -34.04 17.24
CA VAL A 398 38.07 -33.62 16.61
C VAL A 398 39.28 -33.93 17.50
N ASN A 399 39.12 -33.77 18.81
CA ASN A 399 40.21 -33.85 19.78
C ASN A 399 40.44 -35.26 20.36
N THR A 400 39.54 -36.22 20.10
CA THR A 400 39.60 -37.57 20.69
C THR A 400 39.48 -38.69 19.67
N GLN A 401 39.77 -38.43 18.40
CA GLN A 401 39.73 -39.44 17.33
C GLN A 401 40.54 -40.70 17.73
N PRO A 402 40.02 -41.92 17.50
CA PRO A 402 38.79 -42.24 16.76
C PRO A 402 37.52 -42.41 17.61
N LEU A 403 37.46 -41.78 18.79
CA LEU A 403 36.39 -41.94 19.78
C LEU A 403 35.60 -40.64 19.99
N CYS A 404 34.36 -40.76 20.49
CA CYS A 404 33.68 -39.64 21.13
C CYS A 404 34.34 -39.31 22.48
N HIS A 405 34.10 -38.11 23.00
CA HIS A 405 34.71 -37.62 24.24
C HIS A 405 34.49 -38.59 25.42
N GLU A 406 33.26 -39.11 25.56
CA GLU A 406 32.89 -39.98 26.66
C GLU A 406 33.52 -41.39 26.56
N CYS A 407 33.61 -41.96 25.36
CA CYS A 407 34.31 -43.22 25.12
C CYS A 407 35.82 -43.09 25.32
N SER A 408 36.40 -41.95 24.93
CA SER A 408 37.81 -41.64 25.17
C SER A 408 38.11 -41.58 26.68
N GLU A 409 37.32 -40.82 27.44
CA GLU A 409 37.45 -40.76 28.90
C GLU A 409 37.29 -42.12 29.58
N ARG A 410 36.28 -42.92 29.18
CA ARG A 410 36.09 -44.27 29.74
C ARG A 410 37.29 -45.18 29.42
N ARG A 411 37.89 -45.07 28.22
CA ARG A 411 39.10 -45.82 27.85
C ARG A 411 40.32 -45.40 28.65
N GLN A 412 40.54 -44.10 28.85
CA GLN A 412 41.64 -43.58 29.69
C GLN A 412 41.47 -43.99 31.16
N LYS A 413 40.26 -43.89 31.71
CA LYS A 413 39.92 -44.32 33.08
C LYS A 413 40.11 -45.82 33.29
N ASN A 414 39.92 -46.63 32.25
CA ASN A 414 40.18 -48.08 32.28
C ASN A 414 41.67 -48.42 32.06
N GLN A 415 42.42 -47.66 31.26
CA GLN A 415 43.88 -47.83 31.13
C GLN A 415 44.62 -47.49 32.43
N ASN A 416 44.15 -46.48 33.17
CA ASN A 416 44.70 -46.10 34.48
C ASN A 416 44.26 -47.01 35.65
N LYS A 417 43.54 -48.12 35.37
CA LYS A 417 43.13 -49.12 36.37
C LYS A 417 43.54 -50.53 35.96
N LEU A 418 44.84 -50.83 36.06
CA LEU A 418 45.31 -52.21 36.11
C LEU A 418 46.48 -52.39 37.07
N PRO A 419 46.33 -53.29 38.06
CA PRO A 419 47.44 -54.16 38.44
C PRO A 419 47.04 -55.64 38.54
N LYS A 420 47.82 -56.48 37.84
CA LYS A 420 48.23 -57.86 38.17
C LYS A 420 47.18 -58.94 38.56
N LEU A 421 46.93 -59.81 37.58
CA LEU A 421 47.24 -61.27 37.60
C LEU A 421 46.27 -62.32 38.24
N ASN A 422 45.97 -63.35 37.42
CA ASN A 422 45.70 -64.78 37.70
C ASN A 422 44.26 -65.38 37.83
N SER A 423 44.17 -66.62 37.29
CA SER A 423 43.23 -67.74 37.52
C SER A 423 41.90 -67.87 36.72
N LYS A 424 41.79 -68.97 35.96
CA LYS A 424 40.55 -69.74 35.61
C LYS A 424 40.12 -70.61 36.84
N PRO A 425 39.03 -71.43 36.88
CA PRO A 425 38.11 -71.92 35.78
C PRO A 425 36.58 -72.07 36.09
N GLY A 426 35.79 -72.44 35.06
CA GLY A 426 34.48 -73.16 35.12
C GLY A 426 33.21 -72.35 35.49
N LEU A 427 31.95 -72.82 35.31
CA LEU A 427 31.35 -73.88 34.45
C LEU A 427 29.78 -73.74 34.47
N GLU A 428 29.07 -74.11 33.38
CA GLU A 428 27.63 -74.53 33.28
C GLU A 428 26.43 -73.60 33.60
N GLY A 429 25.26 -73.87 32.96
CA GLY A 429 23.93 -73.47 33.47
C GLY A 429 22.82 -72.94 32.52
N LEU A 430 22.32 -73.73 31.55
CA LEU A 430 20.92 -73.66 31.03
C LEU A 430 20.05 -74.72 31.77
N PRO A 431 18.71 -74.86 31.64
CA PRO A 431 17.72 -74.37 30.63
C PRO A 431 16.43 -73.76 31.30
N GLY A 432 15.24 -73.54 30.72
CA GLY A 432 14.64 -73.65 29.36
C GLY A 432 13.08 -73.74 29.42
N MET A 433 12.45 -74.06 28.27
CA MET A 433 11.01 -74.43 28.07
C MET A 433 9.91 -73.32 28.19
N ALA A 434 8.79 -73.35 27.45
CA ALA A 434 8.39 -74.11 26.25
C ALA A 434 7.05 -73.62 25.63
N LEU A 435 6.92 -73.70 24.27
CA LEU A 435 5.75 -74.09 23.41
C LEU A 435 4.36 -73.42 23.64
N GLY A 436 3.48 -73.13 22.66
CA GLY A 436 3.32 -73.37 21.19
C GLY A 436 1.99 -72.67 20.75
N ALA A 437 1.19 -73.02 19.73
CA ALA A 437 1.28 -73.76 18.45
C ALA A 437 -0.16 -73.78 17.82
N SER A 438 -0.49 -73.96 16.52
CA SER A 438 0.17 -73.78 15.20
C SER A 438 -0.85 -74.05 14.05
N ARG A 439 -0.64 -73.50 12.83
CA ARG A 439 -1.32 -73.80 11.50
C ARG A 439 -2.73 -73.19 11.26
N GLY A 440 -3.14 -72.82 10.03
CA GLY A 440 -2.58 -72.81 8.66
C GLY A 440 -3.72 -73.11 7.64
N GLU A 441 -3.75 -72.83 6.34
CA GLU A 441 -2.96 -72.10 5.34
C GLU A 441 -3.70 -72.26 3.96
N ALA A 442 -3.24 -71.62 2.88
CA ALA A 442 -3.70 -71.69 1.46
C ALA A 442 -4.90 -70.78 1.04
N TYR A 443 -4.92 -70.15 -0.15
CA TYR A 443 -4.15 -70.37 -1.39
C TYR A 443 -3.82 -69.03 -2.14
N GLU A 444 -2.76 -69.05 -2.96
CA GLU A 444 -2.15 -67.92 -3.74
C GLU A 444 -2.62 -67.96 -5.24
N PRO A 445 -1.95 -67.38 -6.28
CA PRO A 445 -0.94 -66.30 -6.42
C PRO A 445 -1.45 -65.15 -7.36
N LEU A 446 -0.77 -64.04 -7.68
CA LEU A 446 0.57 -63.83 -8.27
C LEU A 446 1.04 -62.35 -8.11
N ALA A 447 2.27 -62.20 -7.63
CA ALA A 447 3.41 -61.48 -8.25
C ALA A 447 3.30 -59.98 -8.68
N TRP A 448 4.31 -59.11 -8.46
CA TRP A 448 5.57 -59.24 -7.71
C TRP A 448 6.21 -57.85 -7.46
N ASN A 449 6.61 -57.57 -6.21
CA ASN A 449 7.97 -57.12 -5.80
C ASN A 449 8.58 -55.77 -6.31
N PRO A 450 9.64 -55.22 -5.64
CA PRO A 450 9.39 -54.16 -4.65
C PRO A 450 10.38 -52.96 -4.73
N GLU A 451 10.23 -51.95 -3.87
CA GLU A 451 11.28 -51.48 -2.94
C GLU A 451 10.81 -50.28 -2.08
N GLU A 452 11.20 -50.32 -0.81
CA GLU A 452 11.17 -49.26 0.22
C GLU A 452 12.48 -49.48 1.03
N PRO A 453 12.88 -48.62 2.01
CA PRO A 453 12.44 -47.25 2.34
C PRO A 453 13.61 -46.27 2.61
N ALA A 454 13.31 -44.97 2.80
CA ALA A 454 13.86 -44.10 3.87
C ALA A 454 13.51 -42.62 3.67
N GLY A 455 13.31 -41.88 4.77
CA GLY A 455 13.61 -40.44 4.81
C GLY A 455 12.55 -39.48 5.39
N GLY A 456 12.67 -39.20 6.70
CA GLY A 456 12.88 -37.86 7.27
C GLY A 456 11.92 -36.68 6.98
N PRO A 457 11.57 -35.86 8.00
CA PRO A 457 10.84 -34.61 7.80
C PRO A 457 11.78 -33.48 7.36
N HIS A 458 11.42 -32.71 6.32
CA HIS A 458 12.18 -31.53 5.93
C HIS A 458 11.34 -30.27 5.75
N SER A 459 11.78 -29.22 6.44
CA SER A 459 11.24 -27.86 6.44
C SER A 459 11.36 -27.18 5.07
N ALA A 460 10.36 -26.40 4.69
CA ALA A 460 10.43 -25.53 3.51
C ALA A 460 11.39 -24.33 3.75
N PRO A 461 12.16 -23.90 2.74
CA PRO A 461 13.08 -22.76 2.86
C PRO A 461 12.36 -21.40 2.78
N PRO A 462 12.97 -20.32 3.31
CA PRO A 462 12.38 -18.97 3.26
C PRO A 462 12.42 -18.39 1.84
N THR A 463 11.28 -17.96 1.32
CA THR A 463 11.16 -17.34 0.00
C THR A 463 11.70 -15.90 0.02
N ALA A 464 12.70 -15.62 -0.81
CA ALA A 464 13.18 -14.25 -1.04
C ALA A 464 12.23 -13.48 -1.97
N PRO A 465 12.12 -12.14 -1.84
CA PRO A 465 11.28 -11.33 -2.72
C PRO A 465 11.93 -11.17 -4.10
N MET A 466 11.43 -11.90 -5.10
CA MET A 466 11.73 -11.65 -6.51
C MET A 466 11.02 -10.37 -6.97
N LEU A 467 11.78 -9.28 -7.17
CA LEU A 467 11.32 -8.10 -7.89
C LEU A 467 11.38 -8.36 -9.41
N SER A 468 10.38 -9.05 -9.96
CA SER A 468 10.15 -9.06 -11.40
C SER A 468 9.33 -7.82 -11.79
N VAL A 469 10.01 -6.70 -12.03
CA VAL A 469 9.39 -5.51 -12.62
C VAL A 469 9.15 -5.78 -14.11
N GLN A 470 7.95 -6.23 -14.46
CA GLN A 470 7.48 -6.10 -15.84
C GLN A 470 6.89 -4.71 -16.03
N ALA A 471 7.50 -3.94 -16.92
CA ALA A 471 6.99 -2.64 -17.35
C ALA A 471 5.80 -2.86 -18.30
N ASP A 472 4.59 -2.84 -17.75
CA ASP A 472 3.38 -2.74 -18.57
C ASP A 472 3.32 -1.35 -19.21
N VAL A 473 3.79 -1.27 -20.45
CA VAL A 473 3.59 -0.14 -21.33
C VAL A 473 2.09 0.08 -21.50
N TRP A 474 1.59 1.21 -21.00
CA TRP A 474 0.24 1.69 -21.30
C TRP A 474 0.11 2.07 -22.78
N LEU A 475 -0.03 1.05 -23.63
CA LEU A 475 -0.58 1.20 -24.97
C LEU A 475 -2.01 1.72 -24.82
N THR A 476 -2.17 3.02 -25.10
CA THR A 476 -3.45 3.71 -25.25
C THR A 476 -4.41 2.82 -26.03
N ARG A 477 -5.52 2.44 -25.37
CA ARG A 477 -6.36 1.32 -25.82
C ARG A 477 -7.31 1.74 -26.94
N ASN A 478 -6.74 2.12 -28.08
CA ASN A 478 -7.48 2.52 -29.28
C ASN A 478 -8.07 1.28 -29.97
N ARG A 479 -9.09 0.66 -29.35
CA ARG A 479 -9.81 -0.48 -29.92
C ARG A 479 -10.87 -0.01 -30.90
N ARG A 480 -10.50 -0.07 -32.19
CA ARG A 480 -11.35 -0.28 -33.38
C ARG A 480 -12.86 -0.15 -33.12
N VAL A 481 -13.41 1.02 -33.45
CA VAL A 481 -14.79 1.07 -33.93
C VAL A 481 -14.83 0.27 -35.24
N THR A 482 -15.55 -0.85 -35.24
CA THR A 482 -15.83 -1.59 -36.48
C THR A 482 -16.86 -0.81 -37.30
N SER A 483 -16.38 0.03 -38.21
CA SER A 483 -17.21 0.64 -39.26
C SER A 483 -17.14 -0.19 -40.56
N CYS A 484 -18.21 -0.12 -41.36
CA CYS A 484 -18.46 -0.98 -42.50
C CYS A 484 -17.41 -0.85 -43.62
N LYS A 485 -17.24 -1.95 -44.36
CA LYS A 485 -16.51 -2.02 -45.64
C LYS A 485 -17.00 -0.96 -46.63
N LYS A 486 -16.13 -0.05 -47.08
CA LYS A 486 -15.93 0.26 -48.52
C LYS A 486 -14.72 1.18 -48.71
N TRP A 487 -14.10 1.03 -49.89
CA TRP A 487 -12.92 1.78 -50.37
C TRP A 487 -11.61 1.41 -49.66
N GLY A 488 -10.86 0.49 -50.29
CA GLY A 488 -9.51 0.13 -49.85
C GLY A 488 -8.46 1.07 -50.45
N LEU A 489 -7.51 1.46 -49.62
CA LEU A 489 -6.19 1.98 -49.97
C LEU A 489 -5.23 1.45 -48.90
N GLU A 490 -4.25 0.65 -49.30
CA GLU A 490 -3.19 0.19 -48.39
C GLU A 490 -2.13 1.28 -48.23
N LEU A 491 -1.62 1.45 -47.00
CA LEU A 491 -0.51 2.33 -46.70
C LEU A 491 0.66 1.51 -46.14
N SER A 492 1.54 1.09 -47.05
CA SER A 492 2.77 0.37 -46.73
C SER A 492 3.85 1.36 -46.30
N VAL A 493 4.27 1.31 -45.04
CA VAL A 493 5.44 2.07 -44.56
C VAL A 493 6.70 1.24 -44.82
N ILE A 494 7.51 1.64 -45.80
CA ILE A 494 8.85 1.09 -46.02
C ILE A 494 9.79 1.78 -45.02
N MET A 495 10.33 1.00 -44.07
CA MET A 495 11.35 1.48 -43.14
C MET A 495 12.74 1.31 -43.79
N VAL A 496 13.34 2.40 -44.25
CA VAL A 496 14.76 2.39 -44.66
C VAL A 496 15.60 2.73 -43.45
N LEU A 497 16.29 1.72 -42.91
CA LEU A 497 17.32 1.92 -41.89
C LEU A 497 18.55 2.56 -42.54
N SER A 498 18.95 3.72 -42.03
CA SER A 498 20.26 4.32 -42.33
C SER A 498 21.02 4.50 -41.02
N SER A 499 22.27 4.08 -41.01
CA SER A 499 23.15 4.04 -39.84
C SER A 499 23.99 5.31 -39.72
N GLU A 500 24.16 5.74 -38.47
CA GLU A 500 25.20 6.66 -37.97
C GLU A 500 25.01 8.19 -38.11
N PRO A 501 25.66 8.99 -37.22
CA PRO A 501 25.00 10.16 -36.64
C PRO A 501 25.64 11.51 -36.99
N SER A 502 24.81 12.52 -37.21
CA SER A 502 25.12 13.93 -36.87
C SER A 502 23.85 14.78 -36.89
N ALA A 503 23.92 15.98 -36.31
CA ALA A 503 22.78 16.87 -36.12
C ALA A 503 22.18 17.39 -37.42
N ALA A 504 20.84 17.35 -37.53
CA ALA A 504 20.08 18.14 -38.51
C ALA A 504 18.70 18.51 -37.97
N THR A 505 18.38 19.80 -37.98
CA THR A 505 17.08 20.36 -37.60
C THR A 505 16.03 20.02 -38.66
N ALA A 506 14.90 19.41 -38.27
CA ALA A 506 13.83 19.04 -39.19
C ALA A 506 12.77 20.15 -39.31
N THR A 507 12.83 20.94 -40.39
CA THR A 507 11.79 21.91 -40.75
C THR A 507 10.70 21.23 -41.59
N VAL A 508 9.45 21.24 -41.12
CA VAL A 508 8.32 20.66 -41.88
C VAL A 508 7.77 21.68 -42.88
N GLY A 509 8.06 21.47 -44.17
CA GLY A 509 7.44 22.20 -45.27
C GLY A 509 6.27 21.42 -45.87
N LEU A 510 5.05 21.97 -45.80
CA LEU A 510 3.89 21.43 -46.50
C LEU A 510 3.96 21.75 -48.00
N ARG A 511 4.02 20.72 -48.85
CA ARG A 511 3.70 20.84 -50.28
C ARG A 511 2.30 20.27 -50.54
N VAL A 512 1.39 21.14 -50.93
CA VAL A 512 0.09 20.75 -51.50
C VAL A 512 0.29 20.54 -53.01
N SER A 513 -0.09 19.36 -53.53
CA SER A 513 -0.26 19.16 -54.98
C SER A 513 -1.74 19.22 -55.31
N GLU A 514 -2.11 20.20 -56.14
CA GLU A 514 -3.46 20.49 -56.57
C GLU A 514 -3.81 19.69 -57.83
N GLN A 515 -4.93 18.93 -57.85
CA GLN A 515 -5.49 18.38 -59.09
C GLN A 515 -7.03 18.28 -59.03
N GLU A 516 -7.66 19.35 -59.52
CA GLU A 516 -8.96 19.47 -60.20
C GLU A 516 -10.19 18.60 -59.85
N ARG A 517 -11.20 19.31 -59.33
CA ARG A 517 -12.61 19.39 -59.81
C ARG A 517 -13.39 18.11 -60.18
N LYS A 518 -14.55 17.96 -59.52
CA LYS A 518 -15.86 18.28 -60.13
C LYS A 518 -17.02 18.40 -59.13
N ASP A 519 -17.71 19.54 -59.24
CA ASP A 519 -19.13 19.83 -59.00
C ASP A 519 -19.91 19.05 -57.92
N LYS A 520 -20.33 19.78 -56.87
CA LYS A 520 -21.73 19.83 -56.44
C LYS A 520 -22.02 21.08 -55.60
N LEU A 521 -23.05 21.83 -56.01
CA LEU A 521 -23.57 22.99 -55.28
C LEU A 521 -24.06 22.59 -53.88
N PHE A 522 -23.71 23.39 -52.87
CA PHE A 522 -24.62 23.68 -51.76
C PHE A 522 -24.51 25.17 -51.41
N VAL A 523 -25.66 25.85 -51.39
CA VAL A 523 -25.77 27.27 -51.06
C VAL A 523 -25.83 27.43 -49.54
N VAL A 524 -24.98 28.28 -48.98
CA VAL A 524 -25.05 28.74 -47.59
C VAL A 524 -25.16 30.27 -47.60
N PRO A 525 -26.19 30.88 -46.98
CA PRO A 525 -26.28 32.34 -46.90
C PRO A 525 -25.32 32.88 -45.83
N THR A 526 -24.36 33.72 -46.24
CA THR A 526 -23.48 34.45 -45.32
C THR A 526 -24.22 35.62 -44.68
N MET A 527 -24.34 35.66 -43.35
CA MET A 527 -24.62 36.92 -42.66
C MET A 527 -23.36 37.78 -42.59
N LEU A 528 -23.36 38.91 -43.29
CA LEU A 528 -22.40 39.99 -43.09
C LEU A 528 -23.00 41.08 -42.20
N ARG A 529 -22.30 41.45 -41.13
CA ARG A 529 -22.51 42.72 -40.45
C ARG A 529 -21.93 43.84 -41.32
N PHE A 530 -22.72 44.87 -41.57
CA PHE A 530 -22.25 46.25 -41.58
C PHE A 530 -23.25 47.09 -40.80
N GLY A 531 -22.78 48.15 -40.15
CA GLY A 531 -23.63 48.99 -39.31
C GLY A 531 -23.54 50.46 -39.69
N ASN A 532 -23.88 51.27 -38.68
CA ASN A 532 -23.67 52.71 -38.55
C ASN A 532 -24.83 53.64 -38.97
N GLN A 533 -25.06 54.60 -38.06
CA GLN A 533 -25.71 55.91 -38.22
C GLN A 533 -27.23 55.99 -38.46
N GLY A 534 -27.96 56.34 -37.39
CA GLY A 534 -28.35 57.75 -37.26
C GLY A 534 -29.84 58.08 -37.03
N VAL A 535 -30.04 59.27 -36.45
CA VAL A 535 -31.30 60.04 -36.37
C VAL A 535 -32.34 59.61 -35.31
N PHE A 536 -32.21 60.24 -34.12
CA PHE A 536 -33.34 60.62 -33.25
C PHE A 536 -34.22 61.68 -33.95
N PRO A 537 -35.55 61.75 -33.70
CA PRO A 537 -35.99 62.64 -32.61
C PRO A 537 -37.30 62.28 -31.86
N GLY A 538 -37.35 62.69 -30.59
CA GLY A 538 -38.56 63.23 -29.93
C GLY A 538 -39.58 62.26 -29.31
N GLY A 539 -40.11 62.62 -28.12
CA GLY A 539 -41.31 61.94 -27.58
C GLY A 539 -41.50 61.84 -26.06
N LEU A 540 -41.40 62.95 -25.34
CA LEU A 540 -42.03 63.25 -24.02
C LEU A 540 -42.83 62.16 -23.25
N ARG A 541 -42.52 62.03 -21.94
CA ARG A 541 -43.44 61.80 -20.78
C ARG A 541 -44.25 60.47 -20.78
N LYS A 542 -44.36 59.72 -19.68
CA LYS A 542 -44.75 60.17 -18.32
C LYS A 542 -44.45 59.07 -17.29
N GLN A 543 -44.41 59.42 -16.00
CA GLN A 543 -44.44 58.46 -14.88
C GLN A 543 -45.83 57.80 -14.79
N SER A 544 -45.90 56.52 -14.38
CA SER A 544 -46.44 56.09 -13.07
C SER A 544 -46.91 54.62 -13.07
N LEU A 545 -46.58 53.91 -11.98
CA LEU A 545 -46.97 52.52 -11.61
C LEU A 545 -46.31 51.40 -12.43
#